data_AF-A0A968P316-F1
#
_entry.id   AF-A0A968P316-F1
#
_cell.length_a   1.000
_cell.length_b   1.000
_cell.length_c   1.000
_cell.angle_alpha   90.00
_cell.angle_beta   90.00
_cell.angle_gamma   90.00
#
_symmetry.space_group_name_H-M   'P 1'
#
loop_
_entity.id
_entity.type
_entity.pdbx_description
1 polymer ?
#
loop_
_entity_poly.entity_id
_entity_poly.type
_entity_poly.pdbx_seq_one_letter_code
_entity_poly.pdbx_strand_id
1 'polypeptide(L)'
;MNDKGELVVELEQPMGYFPMLLTHHSTYPLRKDVIEKFGDKWTNPENIVTLGAYRLKVWDHDKAIVLERYEDYYGEKAKIKNILGYMINEFSTA
;
A
#
# COMPACT_ATOMS: atom_id res chain seq x y z
N MET A 1 8.52 14.68 9.36
CA MET A 1 9.93 14.37 9.64
C MET A 1 10.61 15.63 10.11
N ASN A 2 11.38 15.55 11.19
CA ASN A 2 12.29 16.63 11.55
C ASN A 2 13.55 16.60 10.65
N ASP A 3 14.46 17.56 10.86
CA ASP A 3 15.71 17.69 10.07
C ASP A 3 16.65 16.47 10.19
N LYS A 4 16.38 15.55 11.12
CA LYS A 4 17.12 14.29 11.32
C LYS A 4 16.45 13.08 10.67
N GLY A 5 15.29 13.25 10.03
CA GLY A 5 14.53 12.14 9.44
C GLY A 5 13.69 11.36 10.45
N GLU A 6 13.41 11.91 11.63
CA GLU A 6 12.60 11.26 12.66
C GLU A 6 11.11 11.68 12.53
N LEU A 7 10.21 10.72 12.71
CA LEU A 7 8.78 10.97 12.87
C LEU A 7 8.46 11.14 14.36
N VAL A 8 7.97 12.32 14.73
CA VAL A 8 7.52 12.63 16.10
C VAL A 8 6.01 12.77 16.10
N VAL A 9 5.35 12.06 17.02
CA VAL A 9 3.90 12.14 17.21
C VAL A 9 3.62 12.50 18.66
N GLU A 10 2.94 13.62 18.87
CA GLU A 10 2.48 14.07 20.18
C GLU A 10 1.05 13.58 20.41
N LEU A 11 0.80 12.96 21.56
CA LEU A 11 -0.51 12.42 21.92
C LEU A 11 -1.15 13.32 22.97
N GLU A 12 -2.43 13.65 22.79
CA GLU A 12 -3.18 14.47 23.76
C GLU A 12 -3.35 13.76 25.11
N GLN A 13 -3.33 12.43 25.11
CA GLN A 13 -3.43 11.59 26.31
C GLN A 13 -2.63 10.30 26.14
N PRO A 14 -2.24 9.62 27.23
CA PRO A 14 -1.53 8.34 27.16
C PRO A 14 -2.34 7.27 26.39
N MET A 15 -1.81 6.82 25.24
CA MET A 15 -2.42 5.76 24.43
C MET A 15 -1.41 4.65 24.15
N GLY A 16 -1.34 3.65 25.03
CA GLY A 16 -0.41 2.52 24.89
C GLY A 16 -0.60 1.68 23.63
N TYR A 17 -1.81 1.71 23.04
CA TYR A 17 -2.14 1.02 21.78
C TYR A 17 -1.80 1.85 20.53
N PHE A 18 -1.26 3.06 20.66
CA PHE A 18 -0.93 3.91 19.52
C PHE A 18 -0.07 3.21 18.44
N PRO A 19 0.98 2.44 18.78
CA PRO A 19 1.75 1.71 17.76
C PRO A 19 0.91 0.72 16.94
N MET A 20 -0.15 0.14 17.51
CA MET A 20 -1.05 -0.74 16.77
C MET A 20 -1.87 0.02 15.73
N LEU A 21 -2.25 1.28 16.01
CA LEU A 21 -2.96 2.11 15.02
C LEU A 21 -2.12 2.35 13.77
N LEU A 22 -0.79 2.43 13.91
CA LEU A 22 0.14 2.57 12.79
C LEU A 22 0.22 1.34 11.87
N THR A 23 -0.40 0.22 12.27
CA THR A 23 -0.54 -0.97 11.42
C THR A 23 -1.74 -0.87 10.46
N HIS A 24 -2.63 0.09 10.67
CA HIS A 24 -3.81 0.28 9.82
C HIS A 24 -3.44 1.03 8.54
N HIS A 25 -3.98 0.59 7.40
CA HIS A 25 -3.64 1.10 6.07
C HIS A 25 -3.88 2.60 5.89
N SER A 26 -4.81 3.20 6.65
CA SER A 26 -5.05 4.66 6.62
C SER A 26 -3.88 5.49 7.15
N THR A 27 -2.93 4.86 7.85
CA THR A 27 -1.75 5.53 8.42
C THR A 27 -0.47 5.26 7.62
N TYR A 28 -0.57 4.49 6.54
CA TYR A 28 0.59 4.20 5.69
C TYR A 28 1.08 5.47 4.99
N PRO A 29 2.40 5.65 4.85
CA PRO A 29 2.96 6.82 4.18
C PRO A 29 2.62 6.80 2.69
N LEU A 30 2.36 7.98 2.14
CA LEU A 30 2.05 8.20 0.73
C LEU A 30 3.06 9.15 0.08
N ARG A 31 3.31 8.97 -1.22
CA ARG A 31 4.20 9.83 -2.01
C ARG A 31 3.46 11.08 -2.50
N LYS A 32 3.60 12.18 -1.73
CA LYS A 32 2.95 13.47 -2.02
C LYS A 32 3.22 13.98 -3.44
N ASP A 33 4.46 13.89 -3.91
CA ASP A 33 4.86 14.32 -5.25
C ASP A 33 4.18 13.52 -6.39
N VAL A 34 3.95 12.23 -6.17
CA VAL A 34 3.22 11.37 -7.11
C VAL A 34 1.74 11.75 -7.14
N ILE A 35 1.14 11.98 -5.96
CA ILE A 35 -0.26 12.41 -5.84
C ILE A 35 -0.47 13.77 -6.52
N GLU A 36 0.41 14.75 -6.26
CA GLU A 36 0.33 16.08 -6.87
C GLU A 36 0.48 16.03 -8.39
N LYS A 37 1.33 15.12 -8.91
CA LYS A 37 1.55 14.96 -10.34
C LYS A 37 0.39 14.31 -11.08
N PHE A 38 -0.24 13.28 -10.50
CA PHE A 38 -1.22 12.44 -11.18
C PHE A 38 -2.67 12.65 -10.72
N GLY A 39 -2.90 13.43 -9.66
CA GLY A 39 -4.22 13.68 -9.10
C GLY A 39 -4.94 12.37 -8.78
N ASP A 40 -6.22 12.28 -9.09
CA ASP A 40 -7.06 11.10 -8.84
C ASP A 40 -6.54 9.80 -9.47
N LYS A 41 -5.66 9.89 -10.47
CA LYS A 41 -5.07 8.73 -11.16
C LYS A 41 -3.80 8.21 -10.50
N TRP A 42 -3.38 8.77 -9.37
CA TRP A 42 -2.14 8.38 -8.68
C TRP A 42 -2.16 6.90 -8.24
N THR A 43 -3.33 6.30 -8.07
CA THR A 43 -3.51 4.90 -7.68
C THR A 43 -3.51 3.91 -8.85
N ASN A 44 -3.50 4.40 -10.10
CA ASN A 44 -3.42 3.51 -11.26
C ASN A 44 -2.09 2.71 -11.24
N PRO A 45 -2.06 1.48 -11.79
CA PRO A 45 -0.87 0.63 -11.80
C PRO A 45 0.41 1.31 -12.34
N GLU A 46 0.28 2.19 -13.34
CA GLU A 46 1.42 2.91 -13.93
C GLU A 46 1.95 4.08 -13.08
N ASN A 47 1.18 4.56 -12.11
CA ASN A 47 1.50 5.76 -11.32
C ASN A 47 1.80 5.44 -9.85
N ILE A 48 1.14 4.43 -9.28
CA ILE A 48 1.17 4.17 -7.84
C ILE A 48 2.56 3.78 -7.37
N VAL A 49 2.99 4.42 -6.27
CA VAL A 49 4.25 4.09 -5.59
C VAL A 49 3.92 3.62 -4.18
N THR A 50 4.26 2.36 -3.89
CA THR A 50 4.05 1.73 -2.58
C THR A 50 5.39 1.34 -1.96
N LEU A 51 5.39 1.11 -0.64
CA LEU A 51 6.58 0.65 0.09
C LEU A 51 6.53 -0.84 0.44
N GLY A 52 5.51 -1.59 -0.01
CA GLY A 52 5.30 -2.98 0.37
C GLY A 52 6.12 -3.99 -0.44
N ALA A 53 6.03 -5.27 -0.05
CA ALA A 53 6.72 -6.39 -0.71
C ALA A 53 6.19 -6.73 -2.12
N TYR A 54 5.12 -6.07 -2.56
CA TYR A 54 4.50 -6.24 -3.87
C TYR A 54 4.19 -4.90 -4.52
N ARG A 55 4.18 -4.89 -5.85
CA ARG A 55 3.74 -3.81 -6.72
C ARG A 55 2.42 -4.18 -7.38
N LEU A 56 1.56 -3.19 -7.59
CA LEU A 56 0.35 -3.36 -8.37
C LEU A 56 0.72 -3.46 -9.85
N LYS A 57 0.47 -4.62 -10.46
CA LYS A 57 0.75 -4.88 -11.87
C LYS A 57 -0.47 -4.61 -12.74
N VAL A 58 -1.63 -5.08 -12.30
CA VAL A 58 -2.90 -4.94 -13.02
C VAL A 58 -4.00 -4.61 -12.02
N TRP A 59 -4.83 -3.65 -12.40
CA TRP A 59 -6.13 -3.42 -11.78
C TRP A 59 -7.18 -3.34 -12.89
N ASP A 60 -7.92 -4.44 -13.07
CA ASP A 60 -9.11 -4.48 -13.92
C ASP A 60 -10.32 -4.36 -12.98
N HIS A 61 -10.94 -3.19 -12.97
CA HIS A 61 -12.11 -2.92 -12.14
C HIS A 61 -13.19 -3.98 -12.41
N ASP A 62 -13.79 -4.45 -11.33
CA ASP A 62 -14.78 -5.54 -11.29
C ASP A 62 -14.33 -6.93 -11.77
N LYS A 63 -13.05 -7.11 -12.16
CA LYS A 63 -12.55 -8.43 -12.59
C LYS A 63 -11.40 -8.97 -11.76
N ALA A 64 -10.27 -8.25 -11.71
CA ALA A 64 -9.06 -8.81 -11.11
C ALA A 64 -8.05 -7.75 -10.67
N ILE A 65 -7.29 -8.11 -9.65
CA ILE A 65 -6.08 -7.43 -9.20
C ILE A 65 -4.89 -8.38 -9.31
N VAL A 66 -3.81 -7.93 -9.91
CA VAL A 66 -2.54 -8.67 -9.99
C VAL A 66 -1.48 -7.90 -9.24
N LEU A 67 -0.90 -8.54 -8.23
CA LEU A 67 0.25 -8.04 -7.50
C LEU A 67 1.47 -8.86 -7.89
N GLU A 68 2.56 -8.20 -8.26
CA GLU A 68 3.84 -8.84 -8.52
C GLU A 68 4.82 -8.51 -7.41
N ARG A 69 5.67 -9.48 -7.04
CA ARG A 69 6.69 -9.28 -6.02
C ARG A 69 7.60 -8.11 -6.39
N TYR A 70 7.84 -7.24 -5.41
CA TYR A 70 8.82 -6.18 -5.57
C TYR A 70 10.24 -6.71 -5.33
N GLU A 71 11.03 -6.84 -6.39
CA GLU A 71 12.40 -7.38 -6.31
C GLU A 71 13.38 -6.49 -5.52
N ASP A 72 13.14 -5.18 -5.44
CA ASP A 72 13.98 -4.25 -4.65
C ASP A 72 13.32 -3.85 -3.33
N TYR A 73 12.42 -4.70 -2.81
CA TYR A 73 11.86 -4.49 -1.48
C TYR A 73 12.95 -4.50 -0.42
N TYR A 74 12.92 -3.52 0.49
CA TYR A 74 13.97 -3.32 1.49
C TYR A 74 14.04 -4.44 2.53
N GLY A 75 12.90 -5.13 2.78
CA GLY A 75 12.79 -6.21 3.75
C GLY A 75 12.98 -7.60 3.15
N GLU A 76 12.48 -8.63 3.84
CA GLU A 76 12.47 -9.99 3.28
C GLU A 76 11.58 -10.03 2.03
N LYS A 77 12.15 -10.51 0.91
CA LYS A 77 11.40 -10.68 -0.32
C LYS A 77 10.30 -11.71 -0.14
N ALA A 78 9.12 -11.42 -0.68
CA ALA A 78 8.04 -12.39 -0.71
C ALA A 78 8.48 -13.68 -1.44
N LYS A 79 8.07 -14.84 -0.92
CA LYS A 79 8.36 -16.13 -1.58
C LYS A 79 7.48 -16.34 -2.82
N ILE A 80 6.25 -15.84 -2.78
CA ILE A 80 5.29 -15.90 -3.88
C ILE A 80 5.64 -14.80 -4.89
N LYS A 81 5.70 -15.16 -6.18
CA LYS A 81 6.05 -14.22 -7.26
C LYS A 81 4.88 -13.33 -7.67
N ASN A 82 3.69 -13.90 -7.81
CA ASN A 82 2.49 -13.17 -8.23
C ASN A 82 1.31 -13.60 -7.37
N ILE A 83 0.48 -12.64 -6.98
CA ILE A 83 -0.83 -12.84 -6.37
C ILE A 83 -1.86 -12.40 -7.39
N LEU A 84 -2.83 -13.27 -7.68
CA LEU A 84 -3.95 -13.00 -8.55
C LEU A 84 -5.22 -13.06 -7.72
N GLY A 85 -5.84 -11.91 -7.49
CA GLY A 85 -7.14 -11.81 -6.85
C GLY A 85 -8.22 -11.60 -7.90
N TYR A 86 -9.20 -12.50 -7.97
CA TYR A 86 -10.39 -12.32 -8.79
C TYR A 86 -11.51 -11.70 -7.96
N MET A 87 -12.26 -10.80 -8.58
CA MET A 87 -13.50 -10.29 -8.00
C MET A 87 -14.65 -11.18 -8.45
N ILE A 88 -15.15 -11.98 -7.51
CA ILE A 88 -16.30 -12.87 -7.72
C ILE A 88 -17.47 -12.27 -6.93
N ASN A 89 -18.45 -11.76 -7.66
CA ASN A 89 -19.61 -11.08 -7.05
C ASN A 89 -20.73 -12.05 -6.66
N GLU A 90 -20.72 -13.29 -7.18
CA GLU A 90 -21.71 -14.31 -6.86
C GLU A 90 -21.06 -15.52 -6.15
N PHE A 91 -21.59 -15.88 -4.98
CA PHE A 91 -21.08 -17.02 -4.20
C PHE A 91 -21.16 -18.37 -4.93
N SER A 92 -22.02 -18.48 -5.94
CA SER A 92 -22.22 -19.70 -6.76
C SER A 92 -21.05 -19.99 -7.72
N THR A 93 -20.13 -19.04 -7.91
CA THR A 93 -19.01 -19.15 -8.85
C THR A 93 -17.65 -19.36 -8.19
N ALA A 94 -17.60 -19.44 -6.85
CA ALA A 94 -16.37 -19.66 -6.07
C ALA A 94 -16.00 -21.15 -5.94
#